data_AF-A0A2S6UMW6-F1
#
_entry.id   AF-A0A2S6UMW6-F1
#
_cell.length_a   1.000
_cell.length_b   1.000
_cell.length_c   1.000
_cell.angle_alpha   90.00
_cell.angle_beta   90.00
_cell.angle_gamma   90.00
#
_symmetry.space_group_name_H-M   'P 1'
#
loop_
_entity.id
_entity.type
_entity.pdbx_description
1 polymer ?
#
loop_
_entity_poly.entity_id
_entity_poly.type
_entity_poly.pdbx_seq_one_letter_code
_entity_poly.pdbx_strand_id
1 'polypeptide(L)'
;MNLRQLKNIYTILFLLIINILYLYGCVFNTESKVLNINKRIYIKDGIYLIYKGFDKDGCKYYVPYSENNKTINAIYYITKKNQYTLNKNKAECNN
;
A
#
# COMPACT_ATOMS: atom_id res chain seq x y z
N MET A 1 38.33 37.68 5.09
CA MET A 1 37.98 36.46 4.34
C MET A 1 37.34 36.88 3.01
N ASN A 2 37.82 36.36 1.88
CA ASN A 2 37.46 36.88 0.55
C ASN A 2 36.04 36.41 0.15
N LEU A 3 35.18 37.30 -0.38
CA LEU A 3 33.76 37.01 -0.70
C LEU A 3 33.58 35.80 -1.63
N ARG A 4 34.58 35.54 -2.48
CA ARG A 4 34.62 34.39 -3.39
C ARG A 4 34.80 33.06 -2.66
N GLN A 5 35.55 33.05 -1.56
CA GLN A 5 35.73 31.84 -0.74
C GLN A 5 34.49 31.52 0.09
N LEU A 6 33.76 32.55 0.54
CA LEU A 6 32.47 32.38 1.21
C LEU A 6 31.47 31.63 0.32
N LYS A 7 31.33 32.06 -0.95
CA LYS A 7 30.42 31.43 -1.92
C LYS A 7 30.75 29.95 -2.16
N ASN A 8 32.02 29.61 -2.32
CA ASN A 8 32.44 28.21 -2.53
C ASN A 8 32.09 27.31 -1.33
N ILE A 9 32.21 27.82 -0.10
CA ILE A 9 31.85 27.07 1.11
C ILE A 9 30.35 26.77 1.13
N TYR A 10 29.50 27.74 0.80
CA TYR A 10 28.05 27.52 0.74
C TYR A 10 27.65 26.52 -0.34
N THR A 11 28.31 26.56 -1.52
CA THR A 11 28.04 25.61 -2.60
C THR A 11 28.41 24.17 -2.19
N ILE A 12 29.56 24.00 -1.52
CA ILE A 12 29.99 22.68 -1.04
C ILE A 12 29.02 22.16 0.04
N LEU A 13 28.61 23.02 0.98
CA LEU A 13 27.66 22.65 2.03
C LEU A 13 26.31 22.21 1.45
N PHE A 14 25.82 22.94 0.46
CA PHE A 14 24.55 22.64 -0.21
C PHE A 14 24.58 21.30 -0.96
N LEU A 15 25.67 21.01 -1.67
CA LEU A 15 25.85 19.73 -2.35
C LEU A 15 25.91 18.55 -1.37
N LEU A 16 26.48 18.76 -0.19
CA LEU A 16 26.57 17.74 0.86
C LEU A 16 25.19 17.39 1.44
N ILE A 17 24.35 18.40 1.68
CA ILE A 17 22.97 18.22 2.17
C ILE A 17 22.12 17.44 1.16
N ILE A 18 22.24 17.73 -0.13
CA ILE A 18 21.52 17.00 -1.20
C ILE A 18 21.91 15.52 -1.20
N ASN A 19 23.20 15.21 -1.08
CA ASN A 19 23.67 13.82 -1.05
C ASN A 19 23.15 13.05 0.17
N ILE A 20 23.10 13.70 1.33
CA ILE A 20 22.52 13.09 2.54
C ILE A 20 21.03 12.80 2.32
N LEU A 21 20.25 13.76 1.82
CA LEU A 21 18.83 13.55 1.56
C LEU A 21 18.57 12.45 0.52
N TYR A 22 19.44 12.31 -0.49
CA TYR A 22 19.34 11.23 -1.48
C TYR A 22 19.59 9.84 -0.87
N LEU A 23 20.59 9.73 0.03
CA LEU A 23 20.90 8.46 0.70
C LEU A 23 19.82 8.03 1.70
N TYR A 24 19.19 8.98 2.39
CA TYR A 24 18.16 8.68 3.40
C TYR A 24 16.71 8.72 2.87
N GLY A 25 16.47 9.28 1.67
CA GLY A 25 15.13 9.56 1.16
C GLY A 25 14.34 8.34 0.64
N CYS A 26 14.97 7.18 0.47
CA CYS A 26 14.34 6.02 -0.17
C CYS A 26 14.43 4.72 0.64
N VAL A 27 14.23 4.78 1.96
CA VAL A 27 13.93 3.57 2.74
C VAL A 27 12.43 3.53 3.02
N PHE A 28 11.63 3.37 1.96
CA PHE A 28 10.27 2.85 2.12
C PHE A 28 10.39 1.36 2.39
N ASN A 29 10.63 1.01 3.65
CA ASN A 29 10.58 -0.37 4.11
C ASN A 29 9.10 -0.80 4.13
N THR A 30 8.54 -1.11 2.96
CA THR A 30 7.29 -1.85 2.87
C THR A 30 7.60 -3.29 3.24
N GLU A 31 7.61 -3.59 4.53
CA GLU A 31 7.66 -4.96 5.04
C GLU A 31 6.44 -5.70 4.49
N SER A 32 6.60 -6.38 3.35
CA SER A 32 5.56 -7.24 2.82
C SER A 32 5.52 -8.50 3.68
N LYS A 33 4.73 -8.47 4.75
CA LYS A 33 4.41 -9.66 5.54
C LYS A 33 3.82 -10.71 4.59
N VAL A 34 4.50 -11.84 4.46
CA VAL A 34 3.98 -13.02 3.75
C VAL A 34 2.70 -13.42 4.47
N LEU A 35 1.55 -13.17 3.86
CA LEU A 35 0.29 -13.61 4.43
C LEU A 35 0.25 -15.14 4.37
N ASN A 36 -0.12 -15.76 5.49
CA ASN A 36 -0.49 -17.16 5.52
C ASN A 36 -1.94 -17.29 5.03
N ILE A 37 -2.13 -17.58 3.74
CA ILE A 37 -3.42 -17.42 3.07
C ILE A 37 -4.17 -18.76 2.99
N ASN A 38 -4.81 -19.17 4.09
CA ASN A 38 -5.69 -20.35 4.13
C ASN A 38 -7.12 -20.08 3.61
N LYS A 39 -7.41 -18.88 3.08
CA LYS A 39 -8.73 -18.48 2.56
C LYS A 39 -8.59 -17.66 1.28
N ARG A 40 -8.26 -18.32 0.17
CA ARG A 40 -8.23 -17.72 -1.19
C ARG A 40 -9.52 -18.04 -1.92
N ILE A 41 -10.15 -17.03 -2.53
CA ILE A 41 -11.30 -17.21 -3.40
C ILE A 41 -10.90 -16.76 -4.80
N TYR A 42 -10.89 -17.67 -5.76
CA TYR A 42 -10.51 -17.36 -7.13
C TYR A 42 -11.56 -16.47 -7.80
N ILE A 43 -11.14 -15.39 -8.47
CA ILE A 43 -12.01 -14.58 -9.33
C ILE A 43 -11.75 -14.92 -10.80
N LYS A 44 -10.59 -14.51 -11.32
CA LYS A 44 -10.22 -14.63 -12.74
C LYS A 44 -8.73 -14.29 -12.93
N ASP A 45 -8.11 -14.82 -13.98
CA ASP A 45 -6.78 -14.41 -14.47
C ASP A 45 -5.67 -14.47 -13.39
N GLY A 46 -5.72 -15.51 -12.54
CA GLY A 46 -4.75 -15.69 -11.45
C GLY A 46 -4.89 -14.67 -10.32
N ILE A 47 -6.05 -14.00 -10.21
CA ILE A 47 -6.40 -13.08 -9.13
C ILE A 47 -7.29 -13.80 -8.10
N TYR A 48 -6.90 -13.68 -6.84
CA TYR A 48 -7.57 -14.27 -5.68
C TYR A 48 -8.04 -13.18 -4.72
N LEU A 49 -9.24 -13.29 -4.18
CA LEU A 49 -9.67 -12.53 -3.01
C LEU A 49 -9.16 -13.17 -1.75
N ILE A 50 -8.54 -12.35 -0.90
CA ILE A 50 -8.05 -12.72 0.41
C ILE A 50 -8.86 -11.96 1.44
N TYR A 51 -9.50 -12.69 2.35
CA TYR A 51 -10.15 -12.09 3.50
C TYR A 51 -9.14 -11.35 4.37
N LYS A 52 -9.40 -10.08 4.68
CA LYS A 52 -8.50 -9.24 5.49
C LYS A 52 -9.08 -8.88 6.86
N GLY A 53 -10.40 -8.87 7.02
CA GLY A 53 -11.03 -8.56 8.29
C GLY A 53 -12.34 -7.81 8.11
N PHE A 54 -12.66 -7.01 9.12
CA PHE A 54 -13.80 -6.11 9.13
C PHE A 54 -13.31 -4.66 9.05
N ASP A 55 -14.04 -3.83 8.32
CA ASP A 55 -13.85 -2.38 8.33
C ASP A 55 -14.44 -1.78 9.63
N LYS A 56 -14.22 -0.48 9.87
CA LYS A 56 -14.73 0.26 11.04
C LYS A 56 -16.24 0.16 11.22
N ASP A 57 -16.96 -0.06 10.13
CA ASP A 57 -18.42 -0.20 10.11
C ASP A 57 -18.88 -1.67 10.23
N GLY A 58 -17.97 -2.61 10.54
CA GLY A 58 -18.31 -4.03 10.69
C GLY A 58 -18.55 -4.77 9.37
N CYS A 59 -18.18 -4.18 8.23
CA CYS A 59 -18.30 -4.82 6.91
C CYS A 59 -17.11 -5.76 6.66
N LYS A 60 -17.37 -7.02 6.30
CA LYS A 60 -16.31 -7.95 5.86
C LYS A 60 -15.67 -7.45 4.57
N TYR A 61 -14.35 -7.37 4.54
CA TYR A 61 -13.62 -6.95 3.34
C TYR A 61 -12.52 -7.92 2.91
N TYR A 62 -12.31 -7.95 1.61
CA TYR A 62 -11.42 -8.81 0.89
C TYR A 62 -10.53 -7.97 -0.01
N VAL A 63 -9.28 -8.38 -0.17
CA VAL A 63 -8.31 -7.69 -1.02
C VAL A 63 -7.88 -8.64 -2.14
N PRO A 64 -7.89 -8.19 -3.40
CA PRO A 64 -7.40 -8.97 -4.52
C PRO A 64 -5.88 -9.06 -4.50
N TYR A 65 -5.40 -10.27 -4.76
CA TYR A 65 -4.00 -10.65 -4.80
C TYR A 65 -3.74 -11.42 -6.08
N SER A 66 -2.71 -11.02 -6.82
CA SER A 66 -2.18 -11.80 -7.95
C SER A 66 -0.84 -12.39 -7.53
N GLU A 67 -0.60 -13.65 -7.87
CA GLU A 67 0.71 -14.28 -7.63
C GLU A 67 1.83 -13.59 -8.44
N ASN A 68 1.47 -13.02 -9.60
CA ASN A 68 2.40 -12.32 -10.49
C ASN A 68 2.58 -10.84 -10.15
N ASN A 69 1.65 -10.25 -9.36
CA ASN A 69 1.68 -8.82 -9.05
C ASN A 69 1.21 -8.58 -7.61
N LYS A 70 2.13 -8.12 -6.74
CA LYS A 70 1.91 -7.97 -5.29
C LYS A 70 0.75 -6.99 -5.03
N THR A 71 -0.42 -7.54 -4.75
CA THR A 71 -1.64 -6.84 -4.26
C THR A 71 -2.20 -5.81 -5.22
N ILE A 72 -3.44 -6.04 -5.67
CA ILE A 72 -4.19 -5.05 -6.44
C ILE A 72 -4.88 -4.14 -5.42
N ASN A 73 -4.66 -2.82 -5.51
CA ASN A 73 -5.27 -1.81 -4.63
C ASN A 73 -6.79 -1.67 -4.87
N ALA A 74 -7.55 -2.69 -4.54
CA ALA A 74 -9.00 -2.68 -4.52
C ALA A 74 -9.51 -3.36 -3.25
N ILE A 75 -10.66 -2.94 -2.76
CA ILE A 75 -11.31 -3.53 -1.59
C ILE A 75 -12.67 -4.03 -2.03
N TYR A 76 -12.89 -5.34 -1.90
CA TYR A 76 -14.15 -5.98 -2.18
C TYR A 76 -14.89 -6.27 -0.88
N TYR A 77 -16.18 -5.99 -0.87
CA TYR A 77 -17.10 -6.29 0.21
C TYR A 77 -18.10 -7.35 -0.22
N ILE A 78 -18.74 -8.02 0.74
CA ILE A 78 -19.84 -8.96 0.47
C ILE A 78 -21.18 -8.24 0.70
N THR A 79 -22.11 -8.38 -0.23
CA THR A 79 -23.50 -7.91 -0.09
C THR A 79 -24.38 -8.95 0.63
N LYS A 80 -25.58 -8.55 1.07
CA LYS A 80 -26.57 -9.45 1.69
C LYS A 80 -26.98 -10.66 0.84
N LYS A 81 -26.69 -10.61 -0.47
CA LYS A 81 -26.95 -11.69 -1.42
C LYS A 81 -25.72 -12.59 -1.65
N ASN A 82 -24.71 -12.50 -0.79
CA ASN A 82 -23.41 -13.17 -0.94
C ASN A 82 -22.69 -12.84 -2.26
N GLN A 83 -22.91 -11.65 -2.82
CA GLN A 83 -22.22 -11.16 -4.01
C GLN A 83 -21.09 -10.21 -3.63
N TYR A 84 -19.99 -10.22 -4.39
CA TYR A 84 -18.88 -9.30 -4.19
C TYR A 84 -19.17 -7.94 -4.83
N THR A 85 -18.81 -6.86 -4.12
CA THR A 85 -18.99 -5.49 -4.61
C THR A 85 -17.83 -4.59 -4.19
N LEU A 86 -17.47 -3.65 -5.05
CA LEU A 86 -16.57 -2.55 -4.70
C LEU A 86 -17.30 -1.40 -3.99
N ASN A 87 -18.64 -1.40 -4.02
CA ASN A 87 -19.45 -0.35 -3.43
C ASN A 87 -19.81 -0.71 -1.99
N LYS A 88 -19.14 -0.07 -1.03
CA LYS A 88 -19.36 -0.26 0.41
C LYS A 88 -20.82 -0.06 0.84
N ASN A 89 -21.58 0.84 0.21
CA ASN A 89 -22.98 1.09 0.57
C ASN A 89 -23.92 -0.09 0.25
N LYS A 90 -23.45 -1.05 -0.55
CA LYS A 90 -24.17 -2.30 -0.85
C LYS A 90 -23.67 -3.47 0.00
N ALA A 91 -22.64 -3.26 0.81
CA ALA A 91 -22.08 -4.29 1.66
C ALA A 91 -23.06 -4.66 2.79
N GLU A 92 -23.05 -5.93 3.15
CA GLU A 92 -23.62 -6.41 4.39
C GLU A 92 -22.61 -6.14 5.50
N CYS A 93 -23.00 -5.27 6.41
CA CYS A 93 -22.23 -4.90 7.57
C CYS A 93 -23.03 -5.32 8.80
N ASN A 94 -22.34 -5.82 9.81
CA ASN A 94 -22.96 -6.18 11.08
C ASN A 94 -23.23 -4.87 11.85
N ASN A 95 -24.37 -4.24 11.60
CA ASN A 95 -24.91 -3.15 12.40
C ASN A 95 -26.23 -3.62 13.03
#